data_AF-A0ABD3XVG1-F1
#
_entry.id   AF-A0ABD3XVG1-F1
#
_cell.length_a   1.000
_cell.length_b   1.000
_cell.length_c   1.000
_cell.angle_alpha   90.00
_cell.angle_beta   90.00
_cell.angle_gamma   90.00
#
_symmetry.space_group_name_H-M   'P 1'
#
loop_
_entity.id
_entity.type
_entity.pdbx_description
1 polymer ?
#
loop_
_entity_poly.entity_id
_entity_poly.type
_entity_poly.pdbx_seq_one_letter_code
_entity_poly.pdbx_strand_id
1 'polypeptide(L)'
;MLVKNISSALVNGLQGKVVAMKEDSVRVDFENDLVQLGRETFTVATRHQIPLILSFSITIHKAQGLTLDRVEVDASNIFPP
;
A
#
# COMPACT_ATOMS: atom_id res chain seq x y z
N MET A 1 1.95 -2.27 0.59
CA MET A 1 0.56 -1.78 0.54
C MET A 1 0.32 -0.97 -0.72
N LEU A 2 -0.87 -1.13 -1.32
CA LEU A 2 -1.31 -0.36 -2.49
C LEU A 2 -1.72 1.07 -2.08
N VAL A 3 -1.31 2.08 -2.86
CA VAL A 3 -1.59 3.51 -2.56
C VAL A 3 -2.55 4.20 -3.53
N LYS A 4 -3.19 3.44 -4.41
CA LYS A 4 -4.12 3.93 -5.43
C LYS A 4 -5.18 2.87 -5.68
N ASN A 5 -6.43 3.30 -5.87
CA ASN A 5 -7.47 2.41 -6.37
C ASN A 5 -7.20 2.12 -7.85
N ILE A 6 -7.00 0.85 -8.21
CA ILE A 6 -6.78 0.40 -9.58
C ILE A 6 -8.05 -0.26 -10.13
N SER A 7 -8.74 -1.04 -9.32
CA SER A 7 -10.00 -1.72 -9.68
C SER A 7 -10.91 -1.84 -8.46
N SER A 8 -12.08 -2.48 -8.62
CA SER A 8 -12.97 -2.80 -7.50
C SER A 8 -12.37 -3.78 -6.50
N ALA A 9 -11.40 -4.60 -6.92
CA ALA A 9 -10.69 -5.56 -6.07
C ALA A 9 -9.35 -4.99 -5.54
N LEU A 10 -8.68 -4.14 -6.32
CA LEU A 10 -7.38 -3.56 -5.99
C LEU A 10 -7.55 -2.14 -5.49
N VAL A 11 -7.80 -2.04 -4.18
CA VAL A 11 -8.11 -0.78 -3.49
C VAL A 11 -6.94 -0.27 -2.65
N ASN A 12 -6.90 1.04 -2.46
CA ASN A 12 -5.94 1.71 -1.58
C ASN A 12 -6.00 1.12 -0.16
N GLY A 13 -4.85 0.83 0.43
CA GLY A 13 -4.74 0.17 1.72
C GLY A 13 -4.55 -1.34 1.65
N LEU A 14 -4.80 -1.98 0.50
CA LEU A 14 -4.63 -3.43 0.35
C LEU A 14 -3.16 -3.82 0.58
N GLN A 15 -2.95 -4.78 1.48
CA GLN A 15 -1.63 -5.28 1.87
C GLN A 15 -1.35 -6.61 1.18
N GLY A 16 -0.10 -6.80 0.75
CA GLY A 16 0.30 -7.99 0.03
C GLY A 16 1.80 -8.20 0.10
N LYS A 17 2.24 -9.41 -0.25
CA LYS A 17 3.64 -9.82 -0.22
C LYS A 17 4.22 -9.74 -1.62
N VAL A 18 5.33 -9.01 -1.77
CA VAL A 18 6.09 -9.02 -3.02
C VAL A 18 6.72 -10.40 -3.22
N VAL A 19 6.46 -11.03 -4.36
CA VAL A 19 6.99 -12.37 -4.70
C VAL A 19 8.02 -12.33 -5.83
N ALA A 20 7.97 -11.32 -6.69
CA ALA A 20 8.97 -11.11 -7.74
C ALA A 20 9.03 -9.64 -8.15
N MET A 21 10.19 -9.20 -8.62
CA MET A 21 10.41 -7.86 -9.14
C MET A 21 11.04 -7.94 -10.53
N LYS A 22 10.57 -7.10 -11.44
CA LYS A 22 11.12 -6.85 -12.79
C LYS A 22 11.41 -5.36 -12.93
N GLU A 23 12.01 -4.96 -14.04
CA GLU A 23 12.39 -3.57 -14.31
C GLU A 23 11.22 -2.58 -14.16
N ASP A 24 10.06 -2.88 -14.77
CA ASP A 24 8.88 -2.00 -14.77
C ASP A 24 7.64 -2.58 -14.08
N SER A 25 7.78 -3.71 -13.37
CA SER A 25 6.65 -4.31 -12.67
C SER A 25 7.05 -5.10 -11.45
N VAL A 26 6.12 -5.18 -10.50
CA VAL A 26 6.24 -5.99 -9.28
C VAL A 26 5.09 -6.97 -9.24
N ARG A 27 5.39 -8.23 -8.94
CA ARG A 27 4.38 -9.26 -8.68
C ARG A 27 4.11 -9.33 -7.19
N VAL A 28 2.86 -9.14 -6.81
CA VAL A 28 2.39 -9.11 -5.42
C VAL A 28 1.33 -10.17 -5.22
N ASP A 29 1.43 -10.89 -4.11
CA ASP A 29 0.43 -11.82 -3.60
C ASP A 29 -0.47 -11.08 -2.61
N PHE A 30 -1.74 -10.89 -3.00
CA PHE A 30 -2.81 -10.33 -2.17
C PHE A 30 -3.72 -11.47 -1.71
N GLU A 31 -3.39 -12.11 -0.60
CA GLU A 31 -4.17 -13.22 -0.02
C GLU A 31 -4.45 -14.38 -0.99
N ASN A 32 -3.41 -14.87 -1.67
CA ASN A 32 -3.44 -15.90 -2.71
C ASN A 32 -3.92 -15.43 -4.08
N ASP A 33 -4.15 -14.13 -4.27
CA ASP A 33 -4.35 -13.53 -5.59
C ASP A 33 -3.04 -12.91 -6.10
N LEU A 34 -2.44 -13.55 -7.11
CA LEU A 34 -1.17 -13.12 -7.70
C LEU A 34 -1.39 -12.06 -8.77
N VAL A 35 -1.07 -10.81 -8.44
CA VAL A 35 -1.27 -9.66 -9.31
C VAL A 35 0.06 -9.07 -9.77
N GLN A 36 0.16 -8.73 -11.05
CA GLN A 36 1.31 -8.00 -11.60
C GLN A 36 0.96 -6.51 -11.70
N LEU A 37 1.71 -5.68 -10.96
CA LEU A 37 1.51 -4.23 -10.88
C LEU A 37 2.59 -3.50 -11.67
N GLY A 38 2.17 -2.61 -12.57
CA GLY A 38 3.04 -1.71 -13.33
C GLY A 38 3.07 -0.30 -12.77
N ARG A 39 3.63 0.63 -13.56
CA ARG A 39 3.65 2.06 -13.22
C ARG A 39 2.29 2.71 -13.46
N GLU A 40 1.88 3.52 -12.50
CA GLU A 40 0.65 4.32 -12.53
C GLU A 40 0.97 5.81 -12.60
N THR A 41 0.10 6.56 -13.29
CA THR A 41 0.15 8.04 -13.34
C THR A 41 -0.62 8.64 -12.17
N PHE A 42 -0.04 9.67 -11.56
CA PHE A 42 -0.65 10.50 -10.51
C PHE A 42 -0.89 11.91 -11.10
N THR A 43 -2.09 12.48 -10.90
CA THR A 43 -2.54 13.74 -11.53
C THR A 43 -2.30 14.94 -10.60
N VAL A 44 -2.33 16.18 -11.13
CA VAL A 44 -1.95 17.50 -10.55
C VAL A 44 -0.51 17.93 -10.89
N ALA A 45 0.41 16.97 -10.91
CA ALA A 45 1.71 17.03 -11.59
C ALA A 45 2.09 15.59 -11.93
N THR A 46 2.72 15.35 -13.08
CA THR A 46 2.90 13.97 -13.57
C THR A 46 4.00 13.24 -12.80
N ARG A 47 3.60 12.20 -12.06
CA ARG A 47 4.52 11.19 -11.49
C ARG A 47 4.13 9.83 -12.04
N HIS A 48 5.11 9.07 -12.52
CA HIS A 48 4.94 7.70 -12.99
C HIS A 48 5.68 6.75 -12.07
N GLN A 49 4.98 5.94 -11.29
CA GLN A 49 5.59 5.01 -10.33
C GLN A 49 4.72 3.78 -10.09
N ILE A 50 5.32 2.69 -9.62
CA ILE A 50 4.56 1.54 -9.12
C ILE A 50 3.79 1.98 -7.87
N PRO A 51 2.47 1.75 -7.77
CA PRO A 51 1.63 2.29 -6.70
C PRO A 51 1.75 1.49 -5.39
N LEU A 52 2.97 1.21 -4.94
CA LEU A 52 3.26 0.44 -3.74
C LEU A 52 4.13 1.23 -2.76
N ILE A 53 3.89 1.03 -1.48
CA ILE A 53 4.81 1.43 -0.40
C ILE A 53 5.13 0.23 0.50
N LEU A 54 6.32 0.26 1.13
CA LEU A 54 6.62 -0.65 2.24
C LEU A 54 5.66 -0.35 3.39
N SER A 55 5.08 -1.40 3.97
CA SER A 55 3.97 -1.25 4.91
C SER A 55 4.05 -2.20 6.10
N PHE A 56 5.26 -2.50 6.58
CA PHE A 56 5.43 -3.18 7.87
C PHE A 56 5.00 -2.29 9.04
N SER A 57 5.25 -0.99 8.94
CA SER A 57 4.82 0.03 9.88
C SER A 57 4.46 1.31 9.13
N ILE A 58 3.39 1.99 9.55
CA ILE A 58 2.99 3.30 9.02
C ILE A 58 2.58 4.20 10.18
N THR A 59 2.69 5.52 9.98
CA THR A 59 2.22 6.48 10.98
C THR A 59 0.69 6.54 10.98
N ILE A 60 0.09 6.88 12.14
CA ILE A 60 -1.36 7.07 12.27
C ILE A 60 -1.89 8.04 11.20
N HIS A 61 -1.18 9.15 10.97
CA HIS A 61 -1.52 10.14 9.94
C HIS A 61 -1.56 9.55 8.52
N LYS A 62 -0.66 8.61 8.18
CA LYS A 62 -0.66 7.95 6.88
C LYS A 62 -1.69 6.82 6.76
N ALA A 63 -2.19 6.33 7.89
CA ALA A 63 -3.25 5.33 7.96
C ALA A 63 -4.68 5.93 7.91
N GLN A 64 -4.82 7.25 7.96
CA GLN A 64 -6.13 7.91 8.00
C GLN A 64 -7.01 7.52 6.80
N GLY A 65 -8.23 7.06 7.08
CA GLY A 65 -9.21 6.64 6.07
C GLY A 65 -8.96 5.26 5.46
N LEU A 66 -7.93 4.53 5.90
CA LEU A 66 -7.73 3.13 5.51
C LEU A 66 -8.55 2.20 6.40
N THR A 67 -9.00 1.09 5.82
CA THR A 67 -9.48 -0.07 6.57
C THR A 67 -8.35 -1.10 6.57
N LEU A 68 -7.93 -1.56 7.75
CA LEU A 68 -6.86 -2.54 7.93
C LEU A 68 -7.45 -3.77 8.63
N ASP A 69 -7.20 -4.97 8.11
CA ASP A 69 -7.75 -6.21 8.68
C ASP A 69 -7.17 -6.51 10.06
N ARG A 70 -5.90 -6.16 10.27
CA ARG A 70 -5.17 -6.30 11.54
C ARG A 70 -4.25 -5.11 11.73
N VAL A 71 -4.11 -4.67 12.98
CA VAL A 71 -3.20 -3.58 13.35
C VAL A 71 -2.54 -3.88 14.69
N GLU A 72 -1.25 -3.56 14.77
CA GLU A 72 -0.51 -3.48 16.02
C GLU A 72 -0.17 -1.99 16.24
N VAL A 73 -0.44 -1.49 17.45
CA VAL A 73 -0.31 -0.06 17.77
C VAL A 73 0.72 0.13 18.87
N ASP A 74 1.81 0.84 18.56
CA ASP A 74 2.71 1.39 19.56
C ASP A 74 2.14 2.71 20.10
N ALA A 75 1.65 2.67 21.34
CA ALA A 75 1.01 3.79 22.02
C ALA A 75 1.93 4.53 23.01
N SER A 76 3.24 4.22 23.03
CA SER A 76 4.14 4.62 24.12
C SER A 76 4.24 6.14 24.37
N ASN A 77 3.96 6.98 23.36
CA ASN A 77 4.07 8.44 23.44
C ASN A 77 2.85 9.19 22.85
N ILE A 78 1.65 8.58 22.85
CA ILE A 78 0.50 9.15 22.14
C ILE A 78 -0.32 10.14 22.99
N PHE A 79 -0.14 10.13 24.31
CA PHE A 79 -0.84 11.02 25.23
C PHE A 79 0.16 11.97 25.92
N PRO A 80 -0.12 13.29 25.97
CA PRO A 80 0.59 14.18 26.88
C PRO A 80 0.28 13.79 28.34
N PRO A 81 1.18 14.11 29.29
CA PRO A 81 0.94 13.89 30.72
C PRO A 81 -0.29 14.62 31.25
#